data_AF-A0A3D5YII8-F1
#
_entry.id   AF-A0A3D5YII8-F1
#
_cell.length_a   1.000
_cell.length_b   1.000
_cell.length_c   1.000
_cell.angle_alpha   90.00
_cell.angle_beta   90.00
_cell.angle_gamma   90.00
#
_symmetry.space_group_name_H-M   'P 1'
#
loop_
_entity.id
_entity.type
_entity.pdbx_description
1 polymer ?
#
loop_
_entity_poly.entity_id
_entity_poly.type
_entity_poly.pdbx_seq_one_letter_code
_entity_poly.pdbx_strand_id
1 'polypeptide(L)'
;ARTAGFNTVDIGAMATPALLLLIFLMFVGGGSGSTAGGIKTSTFALVFLSAAATIKGKKNINLYKLQIPWELMNRAFAVFLFAVVFIFLGIFALAVFEPEMDLLDLVFEQVSAFCTVGLSTGITADLSLASKTVLMVSMLVGRVGTLTLAFALSAKRPESNYFKYPKARMNVG
;
A
#
# COMPACT_ATOMS: atom_id res chain seq x y z
N ALA A 1 5.85 1.03 14.90
CA ALA A 1 4.89 0.78 13.80
C ALA A 1 5.45 1.12 12.42
N ARG A 2 5.82 2.38 12.11
CA ARG A 2 6.20 2.77 10.74
C ARG A 2 7.66 2.43 10.37
N THR A 3 7.87 1.17 9.97
CA THR A 3 9.10 0.64 9.33
C THR A 3 10.40 0.72 10.11
N ALA A 4 10.32 0.60 11.44
CA ALA A 4 11.50 0.53 12.31
C ALA A 4 11.83 -0.91 12.73
N GLY A 5 10.87 -1.84 12.70
CA GLY A 5 11.07 -3.25 13.10
C GLY A 5 11.36 -3.51 14.57
N PHE A 6 11.45 -2.48 15.42
CA PHE A 6 11.74 -2.67 16.85
C PHE A 6 10.51 -3.09 17.66
N ASN A 7 10.62 -4.24 18.34
CA ASN A 7 9.67 -4.70 19.33
C ASN A 7 10.05 -4.14 20.71
N THR A 8 9.24 -3.23 21.24
CA THR A 8 9.33 -2.77 22.65
C THR A 8 8.38 -3.54 23.56
N VAL A 9 7.41 -4.23 22.98
CA VAL A 9 6.38 -5.04 23.63
C VAL A 9 6.16 -6.28 22.77
N ASP A 10 5.68 -7.37 23.38
CA ASP A 10 5.30 -8.57 22.65
C ASP A 10 4.05 -8.28 21.79
N ILE A 11 4.22 -8.37 20.47
CA ILE A 11 3.18 -8.09 19.50
C ILE A 11 2.17 -9.24 19.43
N GLY A 12 2.61 -10.49 19.61
CA GLY A 12 1.73 -11.66 19.60
C GLY A 12 0.75 -11.68 20.77
N ALA A 13 1.12 -11.04 21.89
CA ALA A 13 0.28 -10.91 23.08
C ALA A 13 -0.67 -9.70 23.05
N MET A 14 -0.69 -8.91 21.98
CA MET A 14 -1.56 -7.74 21.89
C MET A 14 -3.02 -8.10 21.65
N ALA A 15 -3.93 -7.28 22.20
CA ALA A 15 -5.36 -7.41 21.92
C ALA A 15 -5.65 -7.17 20.42
N THR A 16 -6.63 -7.92 19.89
CA THR A 16 -7.07 -7.85 18.48
C THR A 16 -7.31 -6.42 17.96
N PRO A 17 -7.96 -5.49 18.72
CA PRO A 17 -8.16 -4.12 18.24
C PRO A 17 -6.85 -3.34 18.07
N ALA A 18 -5.84 -3.63 18.91
CA ALA A 18 -4.52 -2.99 18.80
C ALA A 18 -3.76 -3.51 17.57
N LEU A 19 -3.85 -4.81 17.27
CA LEU A 19 -3.28 -5.40 16.06
C LEU A 19 -3.91 -4.82 14.78
N LEU A 20 -5.23 -4.68 14.73
CA LEU A 20 -5.92 -4.04 13.59
C LEU A 20 -5.47 -2.59 13.39
N LEU A 21 -5.34 -1.84 14.48
CA LEU A 21 -4.85 -0.46 14.43
C LEU A 21 -3.38 -0.40 13.96
N LEU A 22 -2.55 -1.35 14.40
CA LEU A 22 -1.18 -1.46 13.94
C LEU A 22 -1.09 -1.80 12.45
N ILE A 23 -1.90 -2.75 11.96
CA ILE A 23 -1.99 -3.08 10.53
C ILE A 23 -2.32 -1.84 9.71
N PHE A 24 -3.31 -1.05 10.15
CA PHE A 24 -3.67 0.20 9.49
C PHE A 24 -2.50 1.21 9.48
N LEU A 25 -1.81 1.37 10.62
CA LEU A 25 -0.65 2.26 10.72
C LEU A 25 0.57 1.77 9.92
N MET A 26 0.71 0.47 9.71
CA MET A 26 1.77 -0.13 8.89
C MET A 26 1.54 0.13 7.42
N PHE A 27 0.29 -0.01 6.99
CA PHE A 27 -0.13 0.27 5.63
C PHE A 27 0.15 1.73 5.23
N VAL A 28 -0.06 2.67 6.15
CA VAL A 28 0.35 4.07 6.01
C VAL A 28 1.83 4.20 6.38
N GLY A 29 2.71 4.01 5.41
CA GLY A 29 4.16 4.01 5.58
C GLY A 29 4.77 5.39 5.91
N GLY A 30 6.00 5.60 5.46
CA GLY A 30 6.74 6.86 5.70
C GLY A 30 6.49 7.96 4.66
N GLY A 31 7.20 9.08 4.82
CA GLY A 31 7.16 10.20 3.88
C GLY A 31 7.75 9.89 2.49
N SER A 32 7.41 10.70 1.50
CA SER A 32 8.05 10.67 0.18
C SER A 32 9.56 10.87 0.29
N GLY A 33 10.35 10.10 -0.47
CA GLY A 33 11.83 10.17 -0.41
C GLY A 33 12.47 9.49 0.80
N SER A 34 11.67 8.95 1.72
CA SER A 34 12.17 8.16 2.87
C SER A 34 12.56 6.73 2.47
N THR A 35 13.41 6.13 3.29
CA THR A 35 13.75 4.70 3.29
C THR A 35 12.64 3.80 3.85
N ALA A 36 11.48 4.31 4.26
CA ALA A 36 10.34 3.47 4.63
C ALA A 36 9.74 2.77 3.39
N GLY A 37 9.33 1.51 3.47
CA GLY A 37 8.56 0.84 2.41
C GLY A 37 7.06 1.16 2.47
N GLY A 38 6.28 0.43 1.67
CA GLY A 38 4.81 0.53 1.65
C GLY A 38 4.25 1.78 0.98
N ILE A 39 2.95 2.03 1.22
CA ILE A 39 2.27 3.19 0.64
C ILE A 39 2.73 4.44 1.37
N LYS A 40 3.26 5.41 0.62
CA LYS A 40 3.73 6.67 1.18
C LYS A 40 2.58 7.49 1.72
N THR A 41 2.84 8.25 2.79
CA THR A 41 1.85 9.16 3.39
C THR A 41 1.28 10.16 2.38
N SER A 42 2.09 10.60 1.42
CA SER A 42 1.69 11.48 0.32
C SER A 42 0.67 10.82 -0.61
N THR A 43 0.91 9.57 -1.03
CA THR A 43 -0.01 8.78 -1.86
C THR A 43 -1.33 8.58 -1.14
N PHE A 44 -1.28 8.21 0.13
CA PHE A 44 -2.47 8.06 0.97
C PHE A 44 -3.26 9.38 1.08
N ALA A 45 -2.58 10.49 1.39
CA ALA A 45 -3.21 11.79 1.48
C ALA A 45 -3.87 12.23 0.17
N LEU A 46 -3.22 12.00 -0.97
CA LEU A 46 -3.76 12.34 -2.29
C LEU A 46 -5.05 11.57 -2.60
N VAL A 47 -5.05 10.26 -2.39
CA VAL A 47 -6.23 9.40 -2.66
C VAL A 47 -7.42 9.84 -1.80
N PHE A 48 -7.20 10.04 -0.49
CA PHE A 48 -8.27 10.47 0.42
C PHE A 48 -8.76 11.89 0.14
N LEU A 49 -7.85 12.81 -0.17
CA LEU A 49 -8.20 14.18 -0.54
C LEU A 49 -8.99 14.20 -1.87
N SER A 50 -8.65 13.30 -2.80
CA SER A 50 -9.41 13.09 -4.04
C SER A 50 -10.82 12.63 -3.79
N ALA A 51 -11.00 11.58 -2.99
CA ALA A 51 -12.34 11.10 -2.63
C ALA A 51 -13.15 12.21 -1.95
N ALA A 52 -12.56 12.92 -0.98
CA ALA A 52 -13.22 14.02 -0.28
C ALA A 52 -13.57 15.20 -1.20
N ALA A 53 -12.72 15.54 -2.17
CA ALA A 53 -12.98 16.60 -3.14
C ALA A 53 -14.12 16.22 -4.10
N THR A 54 -14.16 14.97 -4.57
CA THR A 54 -15.24 14.43 -5.41
C THR A 54 -16.58 14.47 -4.69
N ILE A 55 -16.63 14.03 -3.43
CA ILE A 55 -17.86 14.09 -2.60
C ILE A 55 -18.34 15.54 -2.42
N LYS A 56 -17.41 16.50 -2.29
CA LYS A 56 -17.71 17.93 -2.17
C LYS A 56 -17.99 18.62 -3.52
N GLY A 57 -17.95 17.90 -4.64
CA GLY A 57 -18.16 18.46 -5.98
C GLY A 57 -17.06 19.43 -6.45
N LYS A 58 -15.86 19.38 -5.85
CA LYS A 58 -14.75 20.27 -6.23
C LYS A 58 -14.04 19.73 -7.46
N LYS A 59 -13.95 20.55 -8.53
CA LYS A 59 -13.21 20.20 -9.75
C LYS A 59 -11.69 20.12 -9.55
N ASN A 60 -11.15 20.96 -8.68
CA ASN A 60 -9.71 21.06 -8.44
C ASN A 60 -9.40 20.79 -6.97
N ILE A 61 -8.29 20.10 -6.75
CA ILE A 61 -7.78 19.81 -5.42
C ILE A 61 -6.64 20.78 -5.13
N ASN A 62 -6.87 21.63 -4.14
CA ASN A 62 -5.90 22.64 -3.74
C ASN A 62 -5.37 22.31 -2.34
N LEU A 63 -4.05 22.28 -2.20
CA LEU A 63 -3.34 22.06 -0.94
C LEU A 63 -2.33 23.20 -0.75
N TYR A 64 -2.33 23.88 0.41
CA TYR A 64 -1.43 25.02 0.68
C TYR A 64 -1.36 26.08 -0.44
N LYS A 65 -2.52 26.41 -1.06
CA LYS A 65 -2.64 27.35 -2.20
C LYS A 65 -2.01 26.86 -3.52
N LEU A 66 -1.60 25.59 -3.59
CA LEU A 66 -1.14 24.94 -4.81
C LEU A 66 -2.21 23.99 -5.34
N GLN A 67 -2.41 23.98 -6.65
CA GLN A 67 -3.29 23.03 -7.31
C GLN A 67 -2.54 21.73 -7.61
N ILE A 68 -3.13 20.60 -7.25
CA ILE A 68 -2.57 19.28 -7.53
C ILE A 68 -2.94 18.85 -8.97
N PRO A 69 -1.95 18.52 -9.82
CA PRO A 69 -2.22 18.05 -11.17
C PRO A 69 -3.00 16.73 -11.19
N TRP A 70 -3.91 16.58 -12.15
CA TRP A 70 -4.72 15.36 -12.31
C TRP A 70 -3.85 14.12 -12.56
N GLU A 71 -2.74 14.28 -13.28
CA GLU A 71 -1.75 13.23 -13.52
C GLU A 71 -1.19 12.66 -12.21
N LEU A 72 -0.86 13.53 -11.25
CA LEU A 72 -0.34 13.12 -9.95
C LEU A 72 -1.39 12.33 -9.16
N MET A 73 -2.67 12.71 -9.29
CA MET A 73 -3.80 11.99 -8.70
C MET A 73 -3.93 10.57 -9.24
N ASN A 74 -3.99 10.44 -10.58
CA ASN A 74 -4.12 9.13 -11.24
C ASN A 74 -2.97 8.20 -10.87
N ARG A 75 -1.76 8.75 -10.78
CA ARG A 75 -0.57 8.01 -10.35
C ARG A 75 -0.72 7.53 -8.91
N ALA A 76 -1.16 8.40 -7.99
CA ALA A 76 -1.39 8.00 -6.61
C ALA A 76 -2.44 6.88 -6.49
N PHE A 77 -3.54 6.95 -7.25
CA PHE A 77 -4.53 5.88 -7.33
C PHE A 77 -3.96 4.58 -7.88
N ALA A 78 -3.16 4.63 -8.95
CA ALA A 78 -2.53 3.44 -9.52
C ALA A 78 -1.61 2.74 -8.50
N VAL A 79 -0.80 3.51 -7.77
CA VAL A 79 0.07 2.96 -6.70
C VAL A 79 -0.76 2.35 -5.57
N PHE A 80 -1.82 3.04 -5.16
CA PHE A 80 -2.69 2.58 -4.09
C PHE A 80 -3.40 1.27 -4.47
N LEU A 81 -4.01 1.19 -5.65
CA LEU A 81 -4.67 -0.01 -6.14
C LEU A 81 -3.70 -1.17 -6.31
N PHE A 82 -2.53 -0.92 -6.87
CA PHE A 82 -1.49 -1.94 -7.00
C PHE A 82 -1.13 -2.54 -5.64
N ALA A 83 -0.90 -1.70 -4.63
CA ALA A 83 -0.57 -2.16 -3.28
C ALA A 83 -1.70 -2.96 -2.63
N VAL A 84 -2.95 -2.48 -2.72
CA VAL A 84 -4.11 -3.18 -2.15
C VAL A 84 -4.31 -4.55 -2.80
N VAL A 85 -4.26 -4.63 -4.13
CA VAL A 85 -4.40 -5.90 -4.85
C VAL A 85 -3.26 -6.86 -4.52
N PHE A 86 -2.03 -6.36 -4.46
CA PHE A 86 -0.87 -7.19 -4.16
C PHE A 86 -0.90 -7.75 -2.73
N ILE A 87 -1.22 -6.91 -1.74
CA ILE A 87 -1.40 -7.34 -0.35
C ILE A 87 -2.51 -8.40 -0.27
N PHE A 88 -3.65 -8.16 -0.91
CA PHE A 88 -4.76 -9.10 -0.92
C PHE A 88 -4.38 -10.46 -1.52
N LEU A 89 -3.69 -10.48 -2.66
CA LEU A 89 -3.21 -11.73 -3.27
C LEU A 89 -2.21 -12.47 -2.37
N GLY A 90 -1.34 -11.75 -1.66
CA GLY A 90 -0.43 -12.37 -0.71
C GLY A 90 -1.14 -12.95 0.52
N ILE A 91 -2.13 -12.24 1.09
CA ILE A 91 -2.95 -12.76 2.20
C ILE A 91 -3.66 -14.03 1.74
N PHE A 92 -4.24 -14.00 0.53
CA PHE A 92 -4.91 -15.16 -0.05
C PHE A 92 -3.94 -16.34 -0.22
N ALA A 93 -2.74 -16.12 -0.76
CA ALA A 93 -1.73 -17.17 -0.91
C ALA A 93 -1.30 -17.75 0.45
N LEU A 94 -1.08 -16.92 1.46
CA LEU A 94 -0.75 -17.38 2.82
C LEU A 94 -1.88 -18.20 3.43
N ALA A 95 -3.13 -17.76 3.30
CA ALA A 95 -4.29 -18.49 3.82
C ALA A 95 -4.48 -19.85 3.13
N VAL A 96 -4.04 -19.99 1.88
CA VAL A 96 -4.04 -21.29 1.16
C VAL A 96 -2.91 -22.20 1.65
N PHE A 97 -1.72 -21.65 1.93
CA PHE A 97 -0.57 -22.45 2.37
C PHE A 97 -0.58 -22.78 3.87
N GLU A 98 -1.24 -21.96 4.69
CA GLU A 98 -1.30 -22.10 6.15
C GLU A 98 -2.77 -22.07 6.65
N PRO A 99 -3.60 -23.06 6.29
CA PRO A 99 -5.03 -23.05 6.64
C PRO A 99 -5.31 -23.16 8.15
N GLU A 100 -4.33 -23.65 8.92
CA GLU A 100 -4.44 -23.88 10.37
C GLU A 100 -4.11 -22.61 11.20
N MET A 101 -3.55 -21.57 10.57
CA MET A 101 -3.13 -20.34 11.26
C MET A 101 -4.25 -19.30 11.29
N ASP A 102 -4.25 -18.43 12.31
CA ASP A 102 -5.23 -17.35 12.39
C ASP A 102 -5.04 -16.37 11.22
N LEU A 103 -6.13 -16.07 10.52
CA LEU A 103 -6.15 -15.13 9.41
C LEU A 103 -5.61 -13.76 9.84
N LEU A 104 -5.87 -13.33 11.08
CA LEU A 104 -5.38 -12.03 11.54
C LEU A 104 -3.85 -11.98 11.62
N ASP A 105 -3.21 -13.07 12.03
CA ASP A 105 -1.76 -13.17 12.04
C ASP A 105 -1.19 -13.19 10.62
N LEU A 106 -1.81 -13.92 9.70
CA LEU A 106 -1.41 -13.95 8.29
C LEU A 106 -1.53 -12.56 7.63
N VAL A 107 -2.60 -11.82 7.94
CA VAL A 107 -2.80 -10.44 7.49
C VAL A 107 -1.71 -9.54 8.06
N PHE A 108 -1.37 -9.70 9.34
CA PHE A 108 -0.34 -8.92 10.00
C PHE A 108 1.03 -9.14 9.35
N GLU A 109 1.43 -10.40 9.15
CA GLU A 109 2.68 -10.78 8.48
C GLU A 109 2.76 -10.23 7.06
N GLN A 110 1.69 -10.39 6.26
CA GLN A 110 1.69 -9.96 4.88
C GLN A 110 1.77 -8.43 4.73
N VAL A 111 1.04 -7.70 5.56
CA VAL A 111 1.10 -6.22 5.57
C VAL A 111 2.45 -5.76 6.07
N SER A 112 3.01 -6.39 7.10
CA SER A 112 4.35 -6.08 7.59
C SER A 112 5.42 -6.34 6.54
N ALA A 113 5.34 -7.46 5.82
CA ALA A 113 6.26 -7.81 4.74
C ALA A 113 6.17 -6.81 3.58
N PHE A 114 4.96 -6.56 3.06
CA PHE A 114 4.76 -5.62 1.94
C PHE A 114 5.16 -4.19 2.30
N CYS A 115 4.83 -3.73 3.50
CA CYS A 115 5.18 -2.38 3.94
C CYS A 115 6.63 -2.30 4.46
N THR A 116 7.38 -3.40 4.42
CA THR A 116 8.74 -3.56 4.95
C THR A 116 8.84 -3.02 6.38
N VAL A 117 7.88 -3.40 7.21
CA VAL A 117 7.76 -2.91 8.58
C VAL A 117 8.73 -3.63 9.51
N GLY A 118 8.82 -4.95 9.35
CA GLY A 118 9.70 -5.82 10.14
C GLY A 118 9.13 -6.22 11.50
N LEU A 119 7.84 -5.99 11.74
CA LEU A 119 7.14 -6.50 12.92
C LEU A 119 6.49 -7.85 12.60
N SER A 120 6.31 -8.69 13.60
CA SER A 120 5.69 -10.01 13.48
C SER A 120 4.83 -10.29 14.71
N THR A 121 3.76 -11.08 14.56
CA THR A 121 3.02 -11.62 15.71
C THR A 121 3.71 -12.83 16.34
N GLY A 122 4.87 -13.25 15.81
CA GLY A 122 5.68 -14.36 16.29
C GLY A 122 5.66 -15.57 15.36
N ILE A 123 4.74 -15.59 14.39
CA ILE A 123 4.49 -16.77 13.56
C ILE A 123 5.47 -16.96 12.39
N THR A 124 6.31 -15.96 12.07
CA THR A 124 7.18 -15.99 10.87
C THR A 124 8.14 -17.19 10.86
N ALA A 125 8.60 -17.62 12.04
CA ALA A 125 9.52 -18.76 12.17
C ALA A 125 8.86 -20.09 11.76
N ASP A 126 7.57 -20.25 12.07
CA ASP A 126 6.81 -21.48 11.92
C ASP A 126 6.19 -21.63 10.51
N LEU A 127 6.21 -20.57 9.70
CA LEU A 127 5.71 -20.60 8.33
C LEU A 127 6.43 -21.63 7.46
N SER A 128 5.67 -22.28 6.57
CA SER A 128 6.21 -23.16 5.54
C SER A 128 7.13 -22.41 4.57
N LEU A 129 7.93 -23.18 3.81
CA LEU A 129 8.83 -22.62 2.80
C LEU A 129 8.05 -21.84 1.72
N ALA A 130 6.84 -22.31 1.36
CA ALA A 130 5.98 -21.64 0.40
C ALA A 130 5.55 -20.26 0.90
N SER A 131 5.04 -20.19 2.13
CA SER A 131 4.63 -18.94 2.79
C SER A 131 5.78 -17.96 2.97
N LYS A 132 6.96 -18.46 3.37
CA LYS A 132 8.19 -17.65 3.45
C LYS A 132 8.57 -17.06 2.09
N THR A 133 8.38 -17.80 1.00
CA THR A 133 8.63 -17.31 -0.36
C THR A 133 7.67 -16.20 -0.74
N VAL A 134 6.38 -16.31 -0.40
CA VAL A 134 5.40 -15.23 -0.59
C VAL A 134 5.83 -13.97 0.16
N LEU A 135 6.21 -14.10 1.43
CA LEU A 135 6.67 -12.95 2.23
C LEU A 135 7.94 -12.31 1.64
N MET A 136 8.92 -13.11 1.20
CA MET A 136 10.15 -12.59 0.56
C MET A 136 9.84 -11.77 -0.70
N VAL A 137 8.96 -12.29 -1.57
CA VAL A 137 8.52 -11.57 -2.77
C VAL A 137 7.77 -10.30 -2.37
N SER A 138 6.93 -10.37 -1.34
CA SER A 138 6.19 -9.22 -0.82
C SER A 138 7.11 -8.11 -0.32
N MET A 139 8.16 -8.44 0.43
CA MET A 139 9.18 -7.49 0.88
C MET A 139 9.91 -6.83 -0.30
N LEU A 140 10.30 -7.63 -1.30
CA LEU A 140 10.99 -7.12 -2.49
C LEU A 140 10.09 -6.16 -3.27
N VAL A 141 8.85 -6.54 -3.55
CA VAL A 141 7.89 -5.71 -4.29
C VAL A 141 7.52 -4.46 -3.50
N GLY A 142 7.30 -4.61 -2.20
CA GLY A 142 7.03 -3.51 -1.27
C GLY A 142 8.13 -2.45 -1.28
N ARG A 143 9.38 -2.89 -1.33
CA ARG A 143 10.54 -1.99 -1.40
C ARG A 143 10.76 -1.42 -2.80
N VAL A 144 10.96 -2.30 -3.77
CA VAL A 144 11.35 -1.95 -5.15
C VAL A 144 10.21 -1.24 -5.86
N GLY A 145 8.96 -1.70 -5.70
CA GLY A 145 7.79 -1.10 -6.32
C GLY A 145 7.65 0.38 -6.03
N THR A 146 7.90 0.81 -4.78
CA THR A 146 7.86 2.23 -4.42
C THR A 146 8.94 3.06 -5.13
N LEU A 147 10.15 2.51 -5.29
CA LEU A 147 11.26 3.17 -5.97
C LEU A 147 11.04 3.20 -7.49
N THR A 148 10.69 2.07 -8.09
CA THR A 148 10.40 1.95 -9.52
C THR A 148 9.27 2.87 -9.92
N LEU A 149 8.20 2.96 -9.11
CA LEU A 149 7.12 3.91 -9.34
C LEU A 149 7.65 5.34 -9.22
N ALA A 150 8.38 5.71 -8.17
CA ALA A 150 8.96 7.04 -8.06
C ALA A 150 9.79 7.45 -9.30
N PHE A 151 10.61 6.54 -9.83
CA PHE A 151 11.37 6.77 -11.08
C PHE A 151 10.47 6.86 -12.32
N ALA A 152 9.52 5.94 -12.49
CA ALA A 152 8.59 5.93 -13.62
C ALA A 152 7.71 7.19 -13.65
N LEU A 153 7.37 7.75 -12.48
CA LEU A 153 6.64 9.00 -12.35
C LEU A 153 7.51 10.24 -12.65
N SER A 154 8.81 10.19 -12.39
CA SER A 154 9.74 11.29 -12.68
C SER A 154 10.10 11.38 -14.17
N ALA A 155 10.06 10.25 -14.89
CA ALA A 155 10.32 10.22 -16.32
C ALA A 155 9.22 10.97 -17.10
N LYS A 156 9.60 12.05 -17.80
CA LYS A 156 8.74 12.68 -18.82
C LYS A 156 8.50 11.67 -19.94
N ARG A 157 7.30 11.11 -20.01
CA ARG A 157 6.88 10.32 -21.18
C ARG A 157 6.37 11.26 -22.26
N PRO A 158 6.81 11.12 -23.52
CA PRO A 158 6.19 11.83 -24.63
C PRO A 158 4.71 11.44 -24.73
N GLU A 159 3.84 12.39 -25.05
CA GLU A 159 2.40 12.11 -25.20
C GLU A 159 2.20 11.05 -26.28
N SER A 160 1.67 9.89 -25.88
CA SER A 160 1.56 8.70 -26.74
C SER A 160 0.41 8.79 -27.75
N ASN A 161 -0.57 9.67 -27.55
CA ASN A 161 -1.81 9.67 -28.33
C ASN A 161 -1.96 10.97 -29.13
N TYR A 162 -1.55 10.93 -30.39
CA TYR A 162 -1.75 12.00 -31.38
C TYR A 162 -3.22 12.18 -31.79
N PHE A 163 -4.10 11.20 -31.52
CA PHE A 163 -5.53 11.25 -31.84
C PHE A 163 -6.39 10.86 -30.63
N LYS A 164 -7.60 11.44 -30.54
CA LYS A 164 -8.54 11.25 -29.44
C LYS A 164 -9.81 10.55 -29.94
N TYR A 165 -10.24 9.51 -29.22
CA TYR A 165 -11.52 8.86 -29.45
C TYR A 165 -12.69 9.67 -28.84
N PRO A 166 -13.93 9.47 -29.32
CA PRO A 166 -15.13 10.04 -28.71
C PRO A 166 -15.28 9.64 -27.24
N LYS A 167 -15.81 10.54 -26.40
CA LYS A 167 -16.03 10.26 -24.98
C LYS A 167 -17.19 9.28 -24.80
N ALA A 168 -16.90 8.10 -24.24
CA ALA A 168 -17.94 7.17 -23.81
C ALA A 168 -18.67 7.71 -22.56
N ARG A 169 -19.99 7.56 -22.50
CA ARG A 169 -20.77 7.74 -21.28
C ARG A 169 -21.04 6.34 -20.71
N MET A 170 -20.35 5.99 -19.65
CA MET A 170 -20.57 4.76 -18.91
C MET A 170 -21.03 5.15 -17.51
N ASN A 171 -22.12 4.54 -17.05
CA ASN A 171 -22.62 4.77 -15.71
C ASN A 171 -21.67 4.08 -14.73
N VAL A 172 -21.11 4.88 -13.83
CA VAL A 172 -20.43 4.42 -12.63
C VAL A 172 -21.32 4.92 -11.49
N GLY A 173 -21.69 4.02 -10.58
CA GLY A 173 -22.75 4.21 -9.57
C GLY A 173 -22.69 5.52 -8.81
#